data_AF-A0A845M4T5-F1
#
_entry.id   AF-A0A845M4T5-F1
#
_cell.length_a   1.000
_cell.length_b   1.000
_cell.length_c   1.000
_cell.angle_alpha   90.00
_cell.angle_beta   90.00
_cell.angle_gamma   90.00
#
_symmetry.space_group_name_H-M   'P 1'
#
loop_
_entity.id
_entity.type
_entity.pdbx_description
1 polymer ?
#
loop_
_entity_poly.entity_id
_entity_poly.type
_entity_poly.pdbx_seq_one_letter_code
_entity_poly.pdbx_strand_id
1 'polypeptide(L)'
;MLYFLGLIAAGTYFTFAAVQGDYGLFHRVRIEAEARTLEKERARLASEIATLENKTHRISDDYLDLDLLDQQARDVLGMVRADEIVLR
;
A
#
# COMPACT_ATOMS: atom_id res chain seq x y z
N MET A 1 3.16 35.89 50.32
CA MET A 1 3.33 36.44 48.96
C MET A 1 4.19 35.52 48.09
N LEU A 2 5.48 35.32 48.39
CA LEU A 2 6.38 34.47 47.58
C LEU A 2 5.88 33.01 47.40
N TYR A 3 5.34 32.41 48.46
CA TYR A 3 4.78 31.05 48.43
C TYR A 3 3.58 30.91 47.48
N PHE A 4 2.68 31.90 47.48
CA PHE A 4 1.53 31.93 46.58
C PHE A 4 1.97 32.10 45.12
N LEU A 5 2.97 32.94 44.88
CA LEU A 5 3.54 33.14 43.55
C LEU A 5 4.17 31.85 43.01
N GLY A 6 4.88 31.11 43.86
CA GLY A 6 5.45 29.81 43.53
C GLY A 6 4.39 28.76 43.19
N LEU A 7 3.29 28.72 43.94
CA LEU A 7 2.15 27.83 43.67
C LEU A 7 1.50 28.13 42.32
N ILE A 8 1.28 29.41 42.00
CA ILE A 8 0.70 29.84 40.72
C ILE A 8 1.66 29.51 39.56
N ALA A 9 2.95 29.78 39.72
CA ALA A 9 3.96 29.45 38.71
C ALA A 9 4.03 27.93 38.45
N ALA A 10 4.03 27.10 39.50
CA ALA A 10 4.02 25.65 39.39
C ALA A 10 2.73 25.16 38.68
N GLY A 11 1.56 25.63 39.09
CA GLY A 11 0.29 25.26 38.46
C GLY A 11 0.22 25.64 36.97
N THR A 12 0.78 26.80 36.62
CA THR A 12 0.85 27.26 35.22
C THR A 12 1.81 26.40 34.40
N TYR A 13 2.98 26.07 34.95
CA TYR A 13 3.95 25.17 34.32
C TYR A 13 3.35 23.78 34.08
N PHE A 14 2.67 23.20 35.08
CA PHE A 14 2.02 21.90 34.91
C PHE A 14 0.89 21.92 33.90
N THR A 15 0.07 22.98 33.87
CA THR A 15 -1.00 23.14 32.87
C THR A 15 -0.40 23.25 31.46
N PHE A 16 0.66 24.03 31.30
CA PHE A 16 1.38 24.17 30.03
C PHE A 16 2.03 22.85 29.60
N ALA A 17 2.71 22.16 30.51
CA ALA A 17 3.35 20.87 30.26
C ALA A 17 2.33 19.75 29.96
N ALA A 18 1.13 19.78 30.55
CA ALA A 18 0.07 18.83 30.23
C ALA A 18 -0.51 19.04 28.81
N VAL A 19 -0.53 20.29 28.33
CA VAL A 19 -1.03 20.65 27.00
C VAL A 19 0.03 20.42 25.91
N GLN A 20 1.31 20.78 26.18
CA GLN A 20 2.40 20.73 25.19
C GLN A 20 3.32 19.51 25.32
N GLY A 21 3.31 18.80 26.45
CA GLY A 21 4.22 17.69 26.68
C GLY A 21 3.89 16.48 25.82
N ASP A 22 4.91 15.65 25.55
CA ASP A 22 4.83 14.43 24.75
C ASP A 22 3.79 13.40 25.26
N TYR A 23 3.28 13.55 26.48
CA TYR A 23 2.21 12.72 27.06
C TYR A 23 0.81 13.35 26.99
N GLY A 24 0.69 14.55 26.41
CA GLY A 24 -0.57 15.23 26.19
C GLY A 24 -1.46 14.50 25.16
N LEU A 25 -2.76 14.75 25.21
CA LEU A 25 -3.79 14.15 24.35
C LEU A 25 -3.41 14.16 22.85
N PHE A 26 -2.64 15.16 22.41
CA PHE A 26 -2.16 15.33 21.05
C PHE A 26 -1.20 14.23 20.56
N HIS A 27 -0.40 13.62 21.44
CA HIS A 27 0.52 12.56 21.02
C HIS A 27 -0.23 11.30 20.61
N ARG A 28 -1.29 10.92 21.34
CA ARG A 28 -2.15 9.80 20.97
C ARG A 28 -2.86 10.04 19.64
N VAL A 29 -3.40 11.24 19.43
CA VAL A 29 -4.07 11.60 18.17
C VAL A 29 -3.09 11.53 16.99
N ARG A 30 -1.85 11.98 17.17
CA ARG A 30 -0.80 11.90 16.13
C ARG A 30 -0.42 10.45 15.83
N ILE A 31 -0.12 9.65 16.85
CA ILE A 31 0.23 8.23 16.69
C ILE A 31 -0.91 7.49 15.99
N GLU A 32 -2.16 7.74 16.37
CA GLU A 32 -3.31 7.06 15.78
C GLU A 32 -3.55 7.49 14.32
N ALA A 33 -3.26 8.76 13.98
CA ALA A 33 -3.29 9.22 12.60
C ALA A 33 -2.17 8.59 11.75
N GLU A 34 -0.96 8.47 12.30
CA GLU A 34 0.17 7.79 11.65
C GLU A 34 -0.12 6.29 11.46
N ALA A 35 -0.64 5.62 12.49
CA ALA A 35 -1.05 4.22 12.43
C ALA A 35 -2.10 3.98 11.33
N ARG A 36 -3.16 4.81 11.28
CA ARG A 36 -4.17 4.73 10.20
C ARG A 36 -3.58 4.93 8.81
N THR A 37 -2.56 5.78 8.68
CA THR A 37 -1.89 6.03 7.39
C THR A 37 -1.07 4.81 6.98
N LEU A 38 -0.30 4.24 7.91
CA LEU A 38 0.49 3.03 7.68
C LEU A 38 -0.39 1.81 7.38
N GLU A 39 -1.54 1.67 8.03
CA GLU A 39 -2.50 0.59 7.74
C GLU A 39 -3.03 0.66 6.32
N LYS A 40 -3.39 1.85 5.83
CA LYS A 40 -3.82 2.06 4.44
C LYS A 40 -2.72 1.69 3.46
N GLU A 41 -1.49 2.11 3.73
CA GLU A 41 -0.36 1.82 2.87
C GLU A 41 -0.04 0.32 2.84
N ARG A 42 -0.09 -0.34 3.99
CA ARG A 42 0.05 -1.80 4.09
C ARG A 42 -1.02 -2.51 3.26
N ALA A 43 -2.28 -2.08 3.34
CA ALA A 43 -3.36 -2.68 2.57
C ALA A 43 -3.15 -2.52 1.06
N ARG A 44 -2.69 -1.34 0.62
CA ARG A 44 -2.33 -1.08 -0.78
C ARG A 44 -1.22 -2.02 -1.25
N LEU A 45 -0.12 -2.10 -0.50
CA LEU A 45 1.01 -2.95 -0.84
C LEU A 45 0.64 -4.44 -0.84
N ALA A 46 -0.18 -4.88 0.11
CA ALA A 46 -0.69 -6.26 0.14
C ALA A 46 -1.50 -6.60 -1.13
N SER A 47 -2.34 -5.67 -1.59
CA SER A 47 -3.08 -5.84 -2.85
C SER A 47 -2.17 -5.89 -4.07
N GLU A 48 -1.09 -5.10 -4.09
CA GLU A 48 -0.10 -5.12 -5.17
C GLU A 48 0.68 -6.43 -5.20
N ILE A 49 1.12 -6.90 -4.03
CA ILE A 49 1.78 -8.21 -3.89
C ILE A 49 0.85 -9.31 -4.40
N ALA A 50 -0.42 -9.36 -3.95
CA ALA A 50 -1.37 -10.37 -4.41
C ALA A 50 -1.57 -10.34 -5.95
N THR A 51 -1.56 -9.14 -6.55
CA THR A 51 -1.65 -8.99 -8.00
C THR A 51 -0.41 -9.53 -8.71
N LEU A 52 0.78 -9.22 -8.18
CA LEU A 52 2.06 -9.68 -8.72
C LEU A 52 2.26 -11.19 -8.53
N GLU A 53 1.83 -11.74 -7.40
CA GLU A 53 1.81 -13.18 -7.12
C GLU A 53 0.90 -13.89 -8.12
N ASN A 54 -0.30 -13.37 -8.37
CA ASN A 54 -1.20 -13.94 -9.38
C ASN A 54 -0.58 -13.91 -10.79
N LYS A 55 0.04 -12.79 -11.18
CA LYS A 55 0.73 -12.68 -12.48
C LYS A 55 1.90 -13.66 -12.58
N THR A 56 2.73 -13.73 -11.53
CA THR A 56 3.86 -14.67 -11.47
C THR A 56 3.39 -16.10 -11.53
N HIS A 57 2.33 -16.45 -10.80
CA HIS A 57 1.72 -17.78 -10.84
C HIS A 57 1.17 -18.12 -12.23
N ARG A 58 0.58 -17.15 -12.94
CA ARG A 58 0.07 -17.35 -14.30
C ARG A 58 1.17 -17.46 -15.36
N ILE A 59 2.38 -16.99 -15.05
CA ILE A 59 3.55 -17.08 -15.92
C ILE A 59 4.39 -18.33 -15.60
N SER A 60 4.34 -18.80 -14.35
CA SER A 60 5.05 -19.98 -13.85
C SER A 60 4.39 -21.28 -14.35
N ASP A 61 4.83 -21.75 -15.52
CA ASP A 61 4.83 -23.12 -16.09
C ASP A 61 3.60 -24.06 -15.95
N ASP A 62 2.91 -24.15 -14.81
CA ASP A 62 1.76 -25.07 -14.62
C ASP A 62 0.45 -24.57 -15.28
N TYR A 63 0.42 -23.32 -15.75
CA TYR A 63 -0.70 -22.71 -16.49
C TYR A 63 -0.27 -21.97 -17.77
N LEU A 64 1.00 -22.10 -18.15
CA LEU A 64 1.51 -21.57 -19.40
C LEU A 64 1.17 -22.56 -20.51
N ASP A 65 -0.08 -22.52 -20.98
CA ASP A 65 -0.52 -23.35 -22.08
C ASP A 65 0.27 -22.95 -23.33
N LEU A 66 1.29 -23.74 -23.65
CA LEU A 66 2.16 -23.54 -24.82
C LEU A 66 1.32 -23.44 -26.11
N ASP A 67 0.14 -24.06 -26.12
CA ASP A 67 -0.85 -23.95 -27.19
C ASP A 67 -1.44 -22.53 -27.32
N LEU A 68 -1.70 -21.82 -26.20
CA LEU A 68 -2.17 -20.43 -26.23
C LEU A 68 -1.07 -19.45 -26.68
N LEU A 69 0.19 -19.75 -26.35
CA LEU A 69 1.36 -19.02 -26.84
C LEU A 69 1.56 -19.22 -28.34
N ASP A 70 1.39 -20.44 -28.86
CA ASP A 70 1.45 -20.72 -30.31
C ASP A 70 0.27 -20.05 -31.04
N GLN A 71 -0.93 -20.07 -30.46
CA GLN A 71 -2.11 -19.38 -31.01
C GLN A 71 -1.89 -17.86 -31.09
N GLN A 72 -1.39 -17.25 -30.01
CA GLN A 72 -1.14 -15.81 -29.94
C GLN A 72 0.08 -15.41 -30.78
N ALA A 73 1.08 -16.29 -30.93
CA ALA A 73 2.19 -16.10 -31.85
C ALA A 73 1.72 -16.19 -33.32
N ARG A 74 0.81 -17.09 -33.67
CA ARG A 74 0.22 -17.17 -35.03
C ARG A 74 -0.60 -15.94 -35.38
N ASP A 75 -1.40 -15.43 -34.44
CA ASP A 75 -2.21 -14.22 -34.65
C ASP A 75 -1.36 -12.95 -34.76
N VAL A 76 -0.26 -12.84 -34.00
CA VAL A 76 0.61 -11.64 -33.97
C VAL A 76 1.68 -11.67 -35.05
N LEU A 77 2.28 -12.83 -35.34
CA LEU A 77 3.37 -12.97 -36.32
C LEU A 77 2.88 -13.34 -37.71
N GLY A 78 1.57 -13.53 -37.92
CA GLY A 78 1.00 -13.69 -39.26
C GLY A 78 1.54 -14.90 -40.02
N MET A 79 1.83 -16.01 -39.33
CA MET A 79 2.13 -17.29 -39.97
C MET A 79 0.83 -17.96 -40.45
N VAL A 80 0.08 -17.25 -41.29
CA VAL A 80 -0.73 -17.93 -42.30
C VAL A 80 0.28 -18.46 -43.30
N ARG A 81 0.40 -19.78 -43.41
CA ARG A 81 1.08 -20.40 -44.55
C ARG A 81 0.64 -19.67 -45.81
N ALA A 82 1.59 -19.30 -46.66
CA ALA A 82 1.36 -18.63 -47.95
C ALA A 82 0.55 -19.46 -48.97
N ASP A 83 -0.12 -20.53 -48.52
CA ASP A 83 -0.62 -21.63 -49.35
C ASP A 83 -2.12 -21.94 -49.14
N GLU A 84 -2.85 -21.24 -48.24
CA GLU A 84 -4.30 -21.43 -48.11
C GLU A 84 -5.10 -20.47 -48.99
N ILE A 85 -5.67 -21.03 -50.06
CA ILE A 85 -6.62 -20.37 -50.96
C ILE A 85 -7.98 -20.28 -50.25
N VAL A 86 -8.39 -19.06 -49.90
CA VAL A 86 -9.77 -18.79 -49.45
C VAL A 86 -10.69 -18.82 -50.67
N LEU A 87 -11.56 -19.82 -50.72
CA LEU A 87 -12.63 -19.93 -51.72
C LEU A 87 -13.91 -19.26 -51.18
N ARG A 88 -14.18 -18.07 -51.73
CA ARG A 88 -15.42 -17.25 -51.78
C ARG A 88 -16.27 -17.08 -50.53
#